data_AF-A0A4Q3BV00-F1
#
_entry.id   AF-A0A4Q3BV00-F1
#
_cell.length_a   1.000
_cell.length_b   1.000
_cell.length_c   1.000
_cell.angle_alpha   90.00
_cell.angle_beta   90.00
_cell.angle_gamma   90.00
#
_symmetry.space_group_name_H-M   'P 1'
#
loop_
_entity.id
_entity.type
_entity.pdbx_description
1 polymer ?
#
loop_
_entity_poly.entity_id
_entity_poly.type
_entity_poly.pdbx_seq_one_letter_code
_entity_poly.pdbx_strand_id
1 'polypeptide(L)'
;MENTFIEEKENTGGGFDFKRFLLKLLANYRWIILALLITLPGAMLYLRYQVAMYKVSAYILVGGKELESGANNILSQAGAIDPMGMTDPTAINNEIFILKSNKVIGQVVDSLRLDVAITNYGRIKNQPVDIDSLPFQIKF
;
A
#
# COMPACT_ATOMS: atom_id res chain seq x y z
N MET A 1 -10.94 38.11 -62.75
CA MET A 1 -11.89 37.05 -62.40
C MET A 1 -11.37 36.43 -61.13
N GLU A 2 -12.24 36.41 -60.11
CA GLU A 2 -12.10 35.87 -58.76
C GLU A 2 -10.73 35.32 -58.32
N ASN A 3 -10.11 36.02 -57.36
CA ASN A 3 -9.26 35.38 -56.37
C ASN A 3 -10.21 34.88 -55.28
N THR A 4 -10.54 33.59 -55.27
CA THR A 4 -11.28 33.00 -54.15
C THR A 4 -10.32 32.79 -52.99
N PHE A 5 -10.19 33.85 -52.18
CA PHE A 5 -9.65 33.77 -50.84
C PHE A 5 -10.51 32.77 -50.06
N ILE A 6 -9.95 31.61 -49.74
CA ILE A 6 -10.47 30.77 -48.68
C ILE A 6 -10.22 31.58 -47.41
N GLU A 7 -11.30 32.16 -46.86
CA GLU A 7 -11.30 32.74 -45.52
C GLU A 7 -10.80 31.68 -44.53
N GLU A 8 -9.54 31.80 -44.14
CA GLU A 8 -9.03 31.15 -42.96
C GLU A 8 -9.71 31.83 -41.78
N LYS A 9 -10.79 31.21 -41.29
CA LYS A 9 -11.51 31.68 -40.11
C LYS A 9 -10.56 31.57 -38.91
N GLU A 10 -9.86 32.65 -38.65
CA GLU A 10 -9.16 32.93 -37.40
C GLU A 10 -10.20 32.99 -36.28
N ASN A 11 -10.54 31.82 -35.74
CA ASN A 11 -11.12 31.73 -34.41
C ASN A 11 -9.96 31.75 -33.42
N THR A 12 -9.44 32.94 -33.15
CA THR A 12 -8.72 33.27 -31.93
C THR A 12 -9.69 33.20 -30.75
N GLY A 13 -9.96 31.99 -30.28
CA GLY A 13 -10.29 31.74 -28.89
C GLY A 13 -9.00 31.35 -28.19
N GLY A 14 -8.51 32.15 -27.25
CA GLY A 14 -7.28 31.90 -26.48
C GLY A 14 -7.39 30.72 -25.49
N GLY A 15 -7.86 29.57 -25.97
CA GLY A 15 -8.00 28.33 -25.23
C GLY A 15 -7.42 27.17 -26.05
N PHE A 16 -6.76 26.24 -25.38
CA PHE A 16 -6.11 25.10 -26.03
C PHE A 16 -7.12 24.25 -26.83
N ASP A 17 -7.04 24.28 -28.16
CA ASP A 17 -7.93 23.55 -29.07
C ASP A 17 -7.66 22.03 -29.04
N PHE A 18 -8.26 21.35 -28.07
CA PHE A 18 -8.11 19.91 -27.87
C PHE A 18 -8.45 19.08 -29.11
N LYS A 19 -9.44 19.52 -29.91
CA LYS A 19 -9.83 18.86 -31.18
C LYS A 19 -8.70 18.91 -32.22
N ARG A 20 -8.08 20.07 -32.42
CA ARG A 20 -6.99 20.24 -33.40
C ARG A 20 -5.75 19.45 -32.98
N PHE A 21 -5.46 19.42 -31.68
CA PHE A 21 -4.37 18.60 -31.13
C PHE A 21 -4.61 17.09 -31.37
N LEU A 22 -5.82 16.59 -31.11
CA LEU A 22 -6.15 15.17 -31.29
C LEU A 22 -6.08 14.73 -32.76
N LEU A 23 -6.58 15.55 -33.69
CA LEU A 23 -6.48 15.29 -35.14
C LEU A 23 -5.02 15.19 -35.60
N LYS A 24 -4.16 16.10 -35.12
CA LYS A 24 -2.73 16.08 -35.43
C LYS A 24 -2.01 14.87 -34.82
N LEU A 25 -2.44 14.44 -33.64
CA LEU A 25 -1.92 13.24 -32.98
C LEU A 25 -2.32 11.96 -33.75
N LEU A 26 -3.59 11.86 -34.16
CA LEU A 26 -4.10 10.71 -34.95
C LEU A 26 -3.44 10.60 -36.32
N ALA A 27 -3.15 11.73 -36.97
CA ALA A 27 -2.39 11.77 -38.23
C ALA A 27 -0.97 11.18 -38.08
N ASN A 28 -0.39 11.24 -36.88
CA ASN A 28 0.96 10.77 -36.59
C ASN A 28 0.99 9.48 -35.74
N TYR A 29 0.05 8.57 -35.99
CA TYR A 29 -0.16 7.33 -35.23
C TYR A 29 1.11 6.46 -35.04
N ARG A 30 2.08 6.53 -35.96
CA ARG A 30 3.35 5.78 -35.87
C ARG A 30 4.14 6.14 -34.61
N TRP A 31 4.12 7.41 -34.20
CA TRP A 31 4.81 7.86 -32.98
C TRP A 31 4.07 7.46 -31.71
N ILE A 32 2.74 7.36 -31.77
CA ILE A 32 1.93 6.83 -30.66
C ILE A 32 2.29 5.36 -30.42
N ILE A 33 2.35 4.57 -31.49
CA ILE A 33 2.71 3.14 -31.40
C ILE A 33 4.13 3.00 -30.84
N LEU A 34 5.07 3.83 -31.30
CA LEU A 34 6.45 3.80 -30.79
C LEU A 34 6.52 4.17 -29.29
N ALA A 35 5.82 5.21 -28.86
CA ALA A 35 5.76 5.61 -27.46
C ALA A 35 5.12 4.51 -26.59
N LEU A 36 4.05 3.88 -27.08
CA LEU A 36 3.38 2.77 -26.41
C LEU A 36 4.31 1.55 -26.30
N LEU A 37 5.06 1.24 -27.36
CA LEU A 37 6.04 0.15 -27.40
C LEU A 37 7.19 0.38 -26.42
N ILE A 38 7.54 1.62 -26.09
CA ILE A 38 8.58 1.93 -25.09
C ILE A 38 7.99 1.95 -23.68
N THR A 39 6.78 2.48 -23.52
CA THR A 39 6.15 2.67 -22.21
C THR A 39 5.66 1.36 -21.61
N LEU A 40 5.10 0.45 -22.41
CA LEU A 40 4.66 -0.88 -21.95
C LEU A 40 5.78 -1.71 -21.32
N PRO A 41 6.93 -1.94 -21.97
CA PRO A 41 8.03 -2.67 -21.36
C PRO A 41 8.65 -1.89 -20.20
N GLY A 42 8.73 -0.56 -20.29
CA GLY A 42 9.19 0.29 -19.18
C GLY A 42 8.34 0.11 -17.92
N ALA A 43 7.01 0.14 -18.07
CA ALA A 43 6.06 -0.08 -16.99
C ALA A 43 6.12 -1.52 -16.44
N MET A 44 6.23 -2.53 -17.33
CA MET A 44 6.40 -3.93 -16.91
C MET A 44 7.68 -4.14 -16.11
N LEU A 45 8.80 -3.56 -16.56
CA LEU A 45 10.07 -3.60 -15.84
C LEU A 45 9.91 -2.88 -14.50
N TYR A 46 9.38 -1.67 -14.48
CA TYR A 46 9.16 -0.90 -13.26
C TYR A 46 8.36 -1.69 -12.22
N LEU A 47 7.22 -2.27 -12.61
CA LEU A 47 6.38 -3.06 -11.71
C LEU A 47 7.08 -4.33 -11.23
N ARG A 48 7.92 -4.95 -12.06
CA ARG A 48 8.72 -6.12 -11.69
C ARG A 48 9.81 -5.81 -10.67
N TYR A 49 10.41 -4.62 -10.75
CA TYR A 49 11.48 -4.21 -9.82
C TYR A 49 10.97 -3.60 -8.54
N GLN A 50 9.75 -3.07 -8.51
CA GLN A 50 9.19 -2.47 -7.31
C GLN A 50 9.09 -3.49 -6.15
N VAL A 51 9.47 -3.05 -4.95
CA VAL A 51 9.29 -3.83 -3.72
C VAL A 51 7.83 -3.72 -3.30
N ALA A 52 7.16 -4.86 -3.09
CA ALA A 52 5.79 -4.88 -2.62
C ALA A 52 5.74 -4.34 -1.18
N MET A 53 4.99 -3.25 -0.97
CA MET A 53 4.71 -2.76 0.37
C MET A 53 3.49 -3.51 0.91
N TYR A 54 3.69 -4.31 1.95
CA TYR A 54 2.62 -5.03 2.62
C TYR A 54 2.07 -4.19 3.76
N LYS A 55 0.75 -4.01 3.79
CA LYS A 55 0.03 -3.38 4.90
C LYS A 55 -0.86 -4.42 5.57
N VAL A 56 -0.61 -4.69 6.85
CA VAL A 56 -1.45 -5.55 7.68
C VAL A 56 -2.31 -4.64 8.56
N SER A 57 -3.62 -4.87 8.55
CA SER A 57 -4.60 -4.19 9.42
C SER A 57 -5.35 -5.24 10.21
N ALA A 58 -5.49 -5.03 11.52
CA ALA A 58 -6.26 -5.90 12.41
C ALA A 58 -7.33 -5.09 13.13
N TYR A 59 -8.48 -5.71 13.41
CA TYR A 59 -9.58 -5.12 14.16
C TYR A 59 -9.89 -6.01 15.36
N ILE A 60 -9.98 -5.42 16.55
CA ILE A 60 -10.38 -6.08 17.78
C ILE A 60 -11.81 -5.65 18.09
N LEU A 61 -12.74 -6.61 18.13
CA LEU A 61 -14.12 -6.35 18.55
C LEU A 61 -14.20 -6.45 20.07
N VAL A 62 -14.79 -5.43 20.70
CA VAL A 62 -15.00 -5.37 22.14
C VAL A 62 -16.50 -5.43 22.43
N GLY A 63 -16.93 -6.42 23.20
CA GLY A 63 -18.34 -6.63 23.54
C GLY A 63 -19.09 -7.41 22.45
N GLY A 64 -19.35 -8.69 22.74
CA GLY A 64 -20.17 -9.57 21.93
C GLY A 64 -20.41 -10.86 22.71
N LYS A 65 -21.67 -11.22 22.96
CA LYS A 65 -22.06 -12.37 23.79
C LYS A 65 -21.59 -13.73 23.23
N GLU A 66 -21.22 -13.79 21.97
CA GLU A 66 -20.82 -15.03 21.29
C GLU A 66 -19.71 -14.76 20.28
N LEU A 67 -18.50 -14.54 20.75
CA LEU A 67 -17.33 -14.81 19.91
C LEU A 67 -16.30 -15.53 20.77
N GLU A 68 -16.10 -16.81 20.46
CA GLU A 68 -14.95 -17.67 20.79
C GLU A 68 -13.63 -17.11 20.20
N SER A 69 -13.47 -15.79 20.19
CA SER A 69 -12.25 -15.12 19.78
C SER A 69 -11.34 -15.01 21.00
N GLY A 70 -10.08 -15.44 20.87
CA GLY A 70 -9.05 -15.25 21.89
C GLY A 70 -8.90 -13.79 22.35
N ALA A 71 -9.38 -12.82 21.56
CA ALA A 71 -9.42 -11.41 21.93
C ALA A 71 -10.32 -11.12 23.14
N ASN A 72 -11.47 -11.80 23.27
CA ASN A 72 -12.33 -11.66 24.44
C ASN A 72 -11.66 -12.21 25.70
N ASN A 73 -10.89 -13.30 25.59
CA ASN A 73 -10.16 -13.86 26.73
C ASN A 73 -9.06 -12.89 27.23
N ILE A 74 -8.34 -12.24 26.30
CA ILE A 74 -7.36 -11.21 26.63
C ILE A 74 -8.03 -10.01 27.32
N LEU A 75 -9.18 -9.56 26.80
CA LEU A 75 -9.92 -8.42 27.35
C LEU A 75 -10.56 -8.72 28.71
N SER A 76 -11.05 -9.94 28.93
CA SER A 76 -11.56 -10.40 30.24
C SER A 76 -10.44 -10.50 31.27
N GLN A 77 -9.30 -11.07 30.90
CA GLN A 77 -8.13 -11.13 31.79
C GLN A 77 -7.58 -9.74 32.11
N ALA A 78 -7.75 -8.78 31.21
CA ALA A 78 -7.38 -7.39 31.41
C ALA A 78 -8.44 -6.56 32.18
N GLY A 79 -9.57 -7.15 32.58
CA GLY A 79 -10.60 -6.47 33.38
C GLY A 79 -11.43 -5.43 32.61
N ALA A 80 -11.36 -5.41 31.27
CA ALA A 80 -12.10 -4.46 30.44
C ALA A 80 -13.54 -4.90 30.15
N ILE A 81 -13.89 -6.14 30.48
CA ILE A 81 -15.24 -6.72 30.39
C ILE A 81 -15.56 -7.48 31.67
N ASP A 82 -16.66 -7.10 32.33
CA ASP A 82 -17.20 -7.82 33.47
C ASP A 82 -17.93 -9.11 32.99
N PRO A 83 -17.96 -10.22 33.78
CA PRO A 83 -18.75 -11.42 33.50
C PRO A 83 -20.22 -11.19 33.08
N MET A 84 -20.83 -10.03 33.38
CA MET A 84 -22.17 -9.68 32.91
C MET A 84 -22.21 -9.12 31.47
N GLY A 85 -21.07 -8.99 30.79
CA GLY A 85 -20.97 -8.46 29.42
C GLY A 85 -21.04 -6.93 29.35
N MET A 86 -20.88 -6.24 30.48
CA MET A 86 -20.85 -4.79 30.55
C MET A 86 -19.42 -4.30 30.31
N THR A 87 -19.25 -3.51 29.26
CA THR A 87 -17.98 -2.90 28.88
C THR A 87 -17.80 -1.58 29.61
N ASP A 88 -16.69 -1.40 30.33
CA ASP A 88 -16.30 -0.08 30.86
C ASP A 88 -15.46 0.67 29.79
N PRO A 89 -15.97 1.77 29.22
CA PRO A 89 -15.23 2.53 28.20
C PRO A 89 -13.87 3.03 28.70
N THR A 90 -13.73 3.31 30.00
CA THR A 90 -12.47 3.80 30.58
C THR A 90 -11.44 2.69 30.68
N ALA A 91 -11.85 1.49 31.10
CA ALA A 91 -10.99 0.30 31.12
C ALA A 91 -10.56 -0.07 29.69
N ILE A 92 -11.46 -0.02 28.71
CA ILE A 92 -11.14 -0.29 27.29
C ILE A 92 -10.12 0.72 26.76
N ASN A 93 -10.30 2.01 27.05
CA ASN A 93 -9.34 3.04 26.62
C ASN A 93 -7.95 2.83 27.25
N ASN A 94 -7.90 2.41 28.51
CA ASN A 94 -6.65 2.07 29.18
C ASN A 94 -5.96 0.88 28.50
N GLU A 95 -6.70 -0.17 28.12
CA GLU A 95 -6.13 -1.32 27.41
C GLU A 95 -5.66 -0.99 26.00
N ILE A 96 -6.42 -0.18 25.25
CA ILE A 96 -5.97 0.34 23.95
C ILE A 96 -4.66 1.13 24.11
N PHE A 97 -4.53 1.90 25.20
CA PHE A 97 -3.30 2.64 25.50
C PHE A 97 -2.13 1.70 25.81
N ILE A 98 -2.35 0.66 26.61
CA ILE A 98 -1.33 -0.36 26.93
C ILE A 98 -0.91 -1.11 25.66
N LEU A 99 -1.84 -1.53 24.82
CA LEU A 99 -1.56 -2.20 23.54
C LEU A 99 -0.75 -1.32 22.58
N LYS A 100 -1.00 0.00 22.59
CA LYS A 100 -0.24 0.97 21.79
C LYS A 100 1.10 1.36 22.42
N SER A 101 1.40 0.91 23.64
CA SER A 101 2.60 1.30 24.35
C SER A 101 3.87 0.68 23.75
N ASN A 102 4.99 1.41 23.82
CA ASN A 102 6.28 0.92 23.35
C ASN A 102 6.78 -0.32 24.11
N LYS A 103 6.31 -0.55 25.35
CA LYS A 103 6.70 -1.72 26.12
C LYS A 103 6.17 -3.01 25.50
N VAL A 104 4.88 -3.04 25.18
CA VAL A 104 4.24 -4.22 24.56
C VAL A 104 4.74 -4.39 23.12
N ILE A 105 4.82 -3.30 22.36
CA ILE A 105 5.38 -3.34 21.00
C ILE A 105 6.82 -3.84 21.01
N GLY A 106 7.65 -3.39 21.96
CA GLY A 106 9.03 -3.85 22.13
C GLY A 106 9.12 -5.35 22.36
N GLN A 107 8.31 -5.89 23.27
CA GLN A 107 8.25 -7.34 23.51
C GLN A 107 7.82 -8.14 22.26
N VAL A 108 6.90 -7.60 21.45
CA VAL A 108 6.50 -8.22 20.19
C VAL A 108 7.64 -8.18 19.18
N VAL A 109 8.34 -7.04 19.06
CA VAL A 109 9.51 -6.90 18.18
C VAL A 109 10.61 -7.88 18.58
N ASP A 110 10.91 -8.00 19.88
CA ASP A 110 11.95 -8.89 20.41
C ASP A 110 11.58 -10.37 20.22
N SER A 111 10.32 -10.74 20.47
CA SER A 111 9.88 -12.14 20.35
C SER A 111 9.80 -12.64 18.91
N LEU A 112 9.37 -11.80 17.96
CA LEU A 112 9.30 -12.16 16.54
C LEU A 112 10.55 -11.71 15.76
N ARG A 113 11.50 -11.04 16.41
CA ARG A 113 12.78 -10.60 15.84
C ARG A 113 12.62 -9.71 14.59
N LEU A 114 11.67 -8.78 14.66
CA LEU A 114 11.37 -7.84 13.55
C LEU A 114 12.43 -6.73 13.37
N ASP A 115 13.42 -6.67 14.26
CA ASP A 115 14.51 -5.70 14.22
C ASP A 115 15.52 -5.99 13.10
N VAL A 116 15.59 -7.23 12.62
CA VAL A 116 16.56 -7.65 11.60
C VAL A 116 15.87 -8.11 10.32
N ALA A 117 16.19 -7.44 9.21
CA ALA A 117 15.79 -7.83 7.87
C ALA A 117 16.96 -8.49 7.14
N ILE A 118 16.80 -9.76 6.77
CA ILE A 118 17.82 -10.53 6.04
C ILE A 118 17.42 -10.60 4.58
N THR A 119 18.32 -10.18 3.70
CA THR A 119 18.09 -10.22 2.26
C THR A 119 19.19 -11.00 1.56
N ASN A 120 18.81 -11.88 0.65
CA ASN A 120 19.76 -12.54 -0.22
C ASN A 120 20.12 -11.61 -1.38
N TYR A 121 21.42 -11.37 -1.58
CA TYR A 121 21.93 -10.59 -2.71
C TYR A 121 21.80 -11.38 -4.01
N GLY A 122 20.71 -11.14 -4.73
CA GLY A 122 20.49 -11.69 -6.07
C GLY A 122 21.14 -10.84 -7.16
N ARG A 123 21.36 -11.43 -8.33
CA ARG A 123 21.91 -10.73 -9.52
C ARG A 123 21.03 -9.58 -10.04
N ILE A 124 19.75 -9.56 -9.68
CA ILE A 124 18.72 -8.70 -10.28
C ILE A 124 17.82 -8.04 -9.22
N LYS A 125 17.49 -8.74 -8.13
CA LYS A 125 16.67 -8.22 -7.02
C LYS A 125 17.06 -8.94 -5.73
N ASN A 126 17.15 -8.19 -4.64
CA ASN A 126 17.32 -8.77 -3.31
C ASN A 126 15.99 -9.37 -2.86
N GLN A 127 16.02 -10.63 -2.43
CA GLN A 127 14.82 -11.29 -1.90
C GLN A 127 14.91 -11.34 -0.38
N PRO A 128 13.86 -10.94 0.35
CA PRO A 128 13.81 -11.15 1.79
C PRO A 128 13.79 -12.66 2.07
N VAL A 129 14.61 -13.09 3.02
CA VAL A 129 14.71 -14.49 3.44
C VAL A 129 14.21 -14.59 4.88
N ASP A 130 13.45 -15.64 5.16
CA ASP A 130 12.98 -15.92 6.50
C ASP A 130 14.13 -16.31 7.42
N ILE A 131 14.14 -15.77 8.63
CA ILE A 131 15.24 -15.92 9.60
C ILE A 131 15.38 -17.40 10.01
N ASP A 132 14.27 -18.14 10.05
CA ASP A 132 14.24 -19.55 10.46
C ASP A 132 14.82 -20.51 9.40
N SER A 133 14.90 -20.07 8.14
CA SER A 133 15.43 -20.87 7.04
C SER A 133 16.96 -20.85 6.92
N LEU A 134 17.63 -20.10 7.80
CA LEU A 134 19.07 -19.87 7.73
C LEU A 134 19.87 -21.01 8.38
N PRO A 135 21.02 -21.38 7.81
CA PRO A 135 21.87 -22.44 8.36
C PRO A 135 22.66 -22.01 9.61
N PHE A 136 22.44 -20.78 10.12
CA PHE A 136 23.10 -20.23 11.30
C PHE A 136 22.11 -19.46 12.18
N GLN A 137 22.34 -19.51 13.49
CA GLN A 137 21.54 -18.79 14.46
C GLN A 137 22.17 -17.43 14.75
N ILE A 138 21.40 -16.36 14.57
CA ILE A 138 21.78 -15.03 15.03
C ILE A 138 21.39 -14.95 16.50
N LYS A 139 22.37 -14.76 17.38
CA LYS A 139 22.14 -14.48 18.81
C LYS A 139 22.31 -12.98 19.04
N PHE A 140 21.41 -12.39 19.82
CA PHE A 140 21.47 -11.01 20.29
C PHE A 140 21.84 -11.00 21.77
#